data_AF-A0A5Q4G774-F1
#
_entry.id   AF-A0A5Q4G774-F1
#
_cell.length_a   1.000
_cell.length_b   1.000
_cell.length_c   1.000
_cell.angle_alpha   90.00
_cell.angle_beta   90.00
_cell.angle_gamma   90.00
#
_symmetry.space_group_name_H-M   'P 1'
#
loop_
_entity.id
_entity.type
_entity.pdbx_description
1 polymer ?
#
loop_
_entity_poly.entity_id
_entity_poly.type
_entity_poly.pdbx_seq_one_letter_code
_entity_poly.pdbx_strand_id
1 'polypeptide(L)'
;ALIVALPIYARTMNNAVGVPVEQPVAFAHNLHVTQLGLDCRYCHTSVEVAASANVPASETCMTCHSQIRVGSPELAALWTSWEADAPLEWNRVHDLPDYAYFNHSAHITNGIGCSSCHGRVDQMEGIWKNEPLTMGWCMECHRAPERFVRPRSEVFNMAYQPPSDQLTLGRELVAAYHIDTELLISCSTCHR
;
A
#
# COMPACT_ATOMS: atom_id res chain seq x y z
N ALA A 1 -6.65 34.88 -9.71
CA ALA A 1 -5.92 34.40 -8.52
C ALA A 1 -6.42 33.03 -8.04
N LEU A 2 -7.72 32.82 -7.83
CA LEU A 2 -8.29 31.54 -7.37
C LEU A 2 -8.04 30.32 -8.28
N ILE A 3 -8.09 30.50 -9.60
CA ILE A 3 -7.94 29.38 -10.56
C ILE A 3 -6.49 28.84 -10.60
N VAL A 4 -5.49 29.65 -10.26
CA VAL A 4 -4.07 29.23 -10.20
C VAL A 4 -3.73 28.63 -8.84
N ALA A 5 -4.46 28.99 -7.77
CA ALA A 5 -4.24 28.46 -6.44
C ALA A 5 -4.67 26.99 -6.29
N LEU A 6 -5.78 26.57 -6.92
CA LEU A 6 -6.25 25.18 -6.90
C LEU A 6 -5.24 24.15 -7.45
N PRO A 7 -4.64 24.33 -8.65
CA PRO A 7 -3.67 23.38 -9.17
C PRO A 7 -2.36 23.38 -8.40
N ILE A 8 -1.96 24.51 -7.79
CA ILE A 8 -0.79 24.57 -6.91
C ILE A 8 -1.06 23.82 -5.60
N TYR A 9 -2.23 24.02 -4.99
CA TYR A 9 -2.62 23.36 -3.74
C TYR A 9 -2.82 21.84 -3.90
N ALA A 10 -3.43 21.40 -5.01
CA ALA A 10 -3.56 19.98 -5.34
C ALA A 10 -2.19 19.31 -5.57
N ARG A 11 -1.24 20.00 -6.22
CA ARG A 11 0.14 19.51 -6.41
C ARG A 11 0.92 19.41 -5.10
N THR A 12 0.67 20.29 -4.12
CA THR A 12 1.35 20.23 -2.81
C THR A 12 0.80 19.13 -1.91
N MET A 13 -0.51 18.86 -1.94
CA MET A 13 -1.14 17.82 -1.12
C MET A 13 -0.77 16.42 -1.60
N ASN A 14 -0.75 16.18 -2.92
CA ASN A 14 -0.41 14.87 -3.46
C ASN A 14 1.09 14.52 -3.36
N ASN A 15 1.93 15.36 -2.75
CA ASN A 15 3.36 15.08 -2.49
C ASN A 15 3.71 15.11 -1.01
N ALA A 16 2.73 15.12 -0.10
CA ALA A 16 2.94 15.12 1.34
C ALA A 16 3.45 13.75 1.85
N VAL A 17 4.73 13.47 1.60
CA VAL A 17 5.43 12.29 2.12
C VAL A 17 5.71 12.48 3.61
N GLY A 18 5.49 11.43 4.41
CA GLY A 18 5.77 11.44 5.85
C GLY A 18 4.77 12.23 6.70
N VAL A 19 3.64 12.67 6.12
CA VAL A 19 2.59 13.40 6.86
C VAL A 19 1.44 12.43 7.17
N PRO A 20 1.17 12.14 8.45
CA PRO A 20 0.01 11.33 8.85
C PRO A 20 -1.30 11.92 8.33
N VAL A 21 -2.13 11.06 7.75
CA VAL A 21 -3.47 11.42 7.30
C VAL A 21 -4.46 10.99 8.38
N GLU A 22 -5.25 11.93 8.87
CA GLU A 22 -6.32 11.64 9.84
C GLU A 22 -7.34 10.69 9.22
N GLN A 23 -7.83 9.73 10.01
CA GLN A 23 -8.76 8.70 9.57
C GLN A 23 -10.02 8.73 10.43
N PRO A 24 -11.19 8.28 9.91
CA PRO A 24 -12.42 8.20 10.70
C PRO A 24 -12.28 7.29 11.93
N VAL A 25 -11.48 6.23 11.80
CA VAL A 25 -11.03 5.37 12.88
C VAL A 25 -9.51 5.46 12.91
N ALA A 26 -8.94 5.77 14.07
CA ALA A 26 -7.48 5.82 14.28
C ALA A 26 -6.88 4.41 14.27
N PHE A 27 -6.88 3.75 13.11
CA PHE A 27 -6.42 2.39 12.94
C PHE A 27 -4.89 2.31 13.03
N ALA A 28 -4.42 1.66 14.10
CA ALA A 28 -3.00 1.48 14.37
C ALA A 28 -2.49 0.18 13.74
N HIS A 29 -1.77 0.28 12.61
CA HIS A 29 -1.21 -0.89 11.92
C HIS A 29 -0.15 -1.60 12.79
N ASN A 30 0.63 -0.86 13.56
CA ASN A 30 1.63 -1.45 14.45
C ASN A 30 1.04 -2.40 15.51
N LEU A 31 -0.12 -2.07 16.07
CA LEU A 31 -0.83 -2.93 16.99
C LEU A 31 -1.26 -4.22 16.30
N HIS A 32 -1.92 -4.10 15.15
CA HIS A 32 -2.50 -5.26 14.45
C HIS A 32 -1.45 -6.16 13.80
N VAL A 33 -0.40 -5.58 13.22
CA VAL A 33 0.64 -6.33 12.49
C VAL A 33 1.76 -6.75 13.43
N THR A 34 2.41 -5.82 14.12
CA THR A 34 3.61 -6.15 14.91
C THR A 34 3.27 -6.78 16.26
N GLN A 35 2.27 -6.26 16.99
CA GLN A 35 1.96 -6.76 18.33
C GLN A 35 1.07 -8.00 18.30
N LEU A 36 0.09 -8.05 17.39
CA LEU A 36 -0.84 -9.19 17.26
C LEU A 36 -0.42 -10.21 16.20
N GLY A 37 0.54 -9.89 15.32
CA GLY A 37 1.07 -10.82 14.33
C GLY A 37 0.13 -11.08 13.14
N LEU A 38 -0.82 -10.19 12.84
CA LEU A 38 -1.71 -10.37 11.71
C LEU A 38 -0.97 -10.16 10.38
N ASP A 39 -1.14 -11.11 9.46
CA ASP A 39 -0.67 -11.00 8.09
C ASP A 39 -1.47 -9.92 7.34
N CYS A 40 -0.80 -9.15 6.48
CA CYS A 40 -1.40 -8.06 5.70
C CYS A 40 -2.65 -8.51 4.92
N ARG A 41 -2.65 -9.75 4.43
CA ARG A 41 -3.70 -10.33 3.60
C ARG A 41 -4.97 -10.68 4.38
N TYR A 42 -4.92 -10.68 5.71
CA TYR A 42 -6.12 -10.86 6.53
C TYR A 42 -7.15 -9.75 6.23
N CYS A 43 -6.67 -8.52 6.06
CA CYS A 43 -7.50 -7.36 5.72
C CYS A 43 -7.46 -7.01 4.22
N HIS A 44 -6.27 -7.05 3.61
CA HIS A 44 -6.04 -6.70 2.20
C HIS A 44 -6.08 -7.95 1.31
N THR A 45 -7.23 -8.60 1.30
CA THR A 45 -7.44 -9.95 0.74
C THR A 45 -7.23 -10.05 -0.77
N SER A 46 -7.45 -8.96 -1.53
CA SER A 46 -7.34 -8.98 -2.99
C SER A 46 -5.95 -8.64 -3.53
N VAL A 47 -5.01 -8.31 -2.65
CA VAL A 47 -3.69 -7.77 -3.02
C VAL A 47 -2.89 -8.71 -3.94
N GLU A 48 -3.05 -10.03 -3.79
CA GLU A 48 -2.34 -11.04 -4.59
C GLU A 48 -2.98 -11.32 -5.96
N VAL A 49 -4.26 -10.95 -6.14
CA VAL A 49 -5.07 -11.41 -7.30
C VAL A 49 -5.67 -10.28 -8.13
N ALA A 50 -5.82 -9.09 -7.55
CA ALA A 50 -6.49 -7.96 -8.20
C ALA A 50 -5.57 -6.74 -8.34
N ALA A 51 -6.01 -5.80 -9.18
CA ALA A 51 -5.30 -4.54 -9.36
C ALA A 51 -5.35 -3.63 -8.11
N SER A 52 -6.42 -3.72 -7.34
CA SER A 52 -6.59 -3.02 -6.06
C SER A 52 -6.30 -3.95 -4.89
N ALA A 53 -5.68 -3.42 -3.83
CA ALA A 53 -5.42 -4.14 -2.58
C ALA A 53 -6.62 -4.23 -1.62
N ASN A 54 -7.77 -3.65 -2.03
CA ASN A 54 -8.96 -3.40 -1.20
C ASN A 54 -8.67 -2.69 0.13
N VAL A 55 -9.71 -2.11 0.72
CA VAL A 55 -9.73 -1.71 2.14
C VAL A 55 -10.76 -2.62 2.79
N PRO A 56 -10.49 -3.19 3.98
CA PRO A 56 -11.42 -4.13 4.60
C PRO A 56 -12.77 -3.48 4.85
N ALA A 57 -13.84 -4.24 4.63
CA ALA A 57 -15.18 -3.86 5.05
C ALA A 57 -15.31 -4.02 6.57
N SER A 58 -16.32 -3.35 7.15
CA SER A 58 -16.51 -3.29 8.62
C SER A 58 -16.67 -4.67 9.25
N GLU A 59 -17.22 -5.65 8.51
CA GLU A 59 -17.30 -7.07 8.91
C GLU A 59 -15.96 -7.62 9.38
N THR A 60 -14.88 -7.28 8.66
CA THR A 60 -13.52 -7.77 8.99
C THR A 60 -13.11 -7.29 10.37
N CYS A 61 -13.37 -6.02 10.68
CA CYS A 61 -13.10 -5.44 12.00
C CYS A 61 -14.00 -6.09 13.07
N MET A 62 -15.26 -6.36 12.74
CA MET A 62 -16.26 -6.91 13.66
C MET A 62 -16.04 -8.40 13.99
N THR A 63 -15.21 -9.12 13.22
CA THR A 63 -14.77 -10.49 13.58
C THR A 63 -14.19 -10.56 14.99
N CYS A 64 -13.50 -9.50 15.44
CA CYS A 64 -12.95 -9.38 16.78
C CYS A 64 -13.65 -8.29 17.60
N HIS A 65 -13.88 -7.10 17.02
CA HIS A 65 -14.36 -5.93 17.75
C HIS A 65 -15.83 -6.01 18.19
N SER A 66 -16.57 -7.04 17.76
CA SER A 66 -17.85 -7.41 18.37
C SER A 66 -17.71 -7.89 19.83
N GLN A 67 -16.50 -8.30 20.25
CA GLN A 67 -16.23 -8.88 21.56
C GLN A 67 -15.09 -8.18 22.33
N ILE A 68 -14.16 -7.51 21.62
CA ILE A 68 -13.03 -6.82 22.23
C ILE A 68 -13.18 -5.31 22.15
N ARG A 69 -12.78 -4.61 23.22
CA ARG A 69 -12.89 -3.14 23.35
C ARG A 69 -14.27 -2.58 23.01
N VAL A 70 -15.33 -3.38 23.24
CA VAL A 70 -16.71 -2.98 22.98
C VAL A 70 -17.04 -1.70 23.76
N GLY A 71 -17.67 -0.73 23.09
CA GLY A 71 -18.04 0.55 23.69
C GLY A 71 -16.89 1.54 23.90
N SER A 72 -15.68 1.25 23.41
CA SER A 72 -14.58 2.22 23.50
C SER A 72 -14.79 3.39 22.52
N PRO A 73 -14.49 4.64 22.92
CA PRO A 73 -14.68 5.81 22.05
C PRO A 73 -13.92 5.72 20.72
N GLU A 74 -12.77 5.05 20.71
CA GLU A 74 -11.95 4.90 19.51
C GLU A 74 -12.61 4.05 18.42
N LEU A 75 -13.58 3.20 18.78
CA LEU A 75 -14.33 2.36 17.86
C LEU A 75 -15.70 2.95 17.49
N ALA A 76 -16.04 4.15 17.98
CA ALA A 76 -17.37 4.74 17.77
C ALA A 76 -17.75 4.86 16.29
N ALA A 77 -16.80 5.23 15.43
CA ALA A 77 -17.04 5.31 13.98
C ALA A 77 -17.25 3.92 13.34
N LEU A 78 -16.53 2.90 13.80
CA LEU A 78 -16.73 1.51 13.34
C LEU A 78 -18.12 1.00 13.74
N TRP A 79 -18.55 1.23 14.97
CA TRP A 79 -19.88 0.81 15.43
C TRP A 79 -20.99 1.56 14.71
N THR A 80 -20.83 2.87 14.48
CA THR A 80 -21.77 3.66 13.66
C THR A 80 -21.88 3.06 12.25
N SER A 81 -20.76 2.75 11.62
CA SER A 81 -20.71 2.11 10.30
C SER A 81 -21.42 0.75 10.30
N TRP A 82 -21.15 -0.09 11.30
CA TRP A 82 -21.72 -1.42 11.44
C TRP A 82 -23.24 -1.41 11.65
N GLU A 83 -23.74 -0.56 12.55
CA GLU A 83 -25.17 -0.46 12.85
C GLU A 83 -25.98 0.16 11.71
N ALA A 84 -25.37 1.07 10.96
CA ALA A 84 -26.01 1.73 9.82
C ALA A 84 -25.89 0.95 8.51
N ASP A 85 -25.18 -0.19 8.49
CA ASP A 85 -24.83 -0.92 7.27
C ASP A 85 -24.22 -0.01 6.19
N ALA A 86 -23.36 0.92 6.63
CA ALA A 86 -22.77 1.96 5.81
C ALA A 86 -21.23 1.83 5.83
N PRO A 87 -20.52 1.87 4.68
CA PRO A 87 -19.07 1.75 4.66
C PRO A 87 -18.36 2.84 5.47
N LEU A 88 -17.19 2.50 6.02
CA LEU A 88 -16.27 3.50 6.56
C LEU A 88 -15.66 4.31 5.42
N GLU A 89 -15.85 5.63 5.47
CA GLU A 89 -15.31 6.59 4.50
C GLU A 89 -13.84 6.91 4.80
N TRP A 90 -12.95 5.96 4.48
CA TRP A 90 -11.51 6.09 4.71
C TRP A 90 -10.88 7.20 3.86
N ASN A 91 -9.97 7.97 4.47
CA ASN A 91 -9.18 8.95 3.74
C ASN A 91 -8.04 8.24 3.00
N ARG A 92 -8.12 8.18 1.68
CA ARG A 92 -7.10 7.55 0.83
C ARG A 92 -5.77 8.28 0.96
N VAL A 93 -4.72 7.53 1.32
CA VAL A 93 -3.35 8.06 1.51
C VAL A 93 -2.50 7.97 0.24
N HIS A 94 -2.61 6.83 -0.46
CA HIS A 94 -1.88 6.58 -1.69
C HIS A 94 -2.86 6.75 -2.85
N ASP A 95 -2.90 7.97 -3.40
CA ASP A 95 -3.83 8.37 -4.45
C ASP A 95 -3.09 8.71 -5.75
N LEU A 96 -2.99 7.70 -6.62
CA LEU A 96 -2.45 7.89 -7.96
C LEU A 96 -3.54 8.50 -8.86
N PRO A 97 -3.18 9.39 -9.79
CA PRO A 97 -4.16 9.93 -10.74
C PRO A 97 -4.84 8.83 -11.55
N ASP A 98 -6.13 8.99 -11.86
CA ASP A 98 -6.94 7.98 -12.57
C ASP A 98 -6.42 7.59 -13.96
N TYR A 99 -5.60 8.44 -14.59
CA TYR A 99 -4.95 8.14 -15.88
C TYR A 99 -3.70 7.23 -15.74
N ALA A 100 -3.34 6.85 -14.51
CA ALA A 100 -2.25 5.93 -14.20
C ALA A 100 -2.83 4.66 -13.55
N TYR A 101 -2.91 3.59 -14.33
CA TYR A 101 -3.44 2.30 -13.92
C TYR A 101 -2.36 1.51 -13.18
N PHE A 102 -2.54 1.40 -11.86
CA PHE A 102 -1.70 0.57 -11.02
C PHE A 102 -2.35 -0.81 -10.80
N ASN A 103 -1.53 -1.86 -10.75
CA ASN A 103 -1.99 -3.22 -10.50
C ASN A 103 -1.16 -3.89 -9.39
N HIS A 104 -1.74 -4.06 -8.20
CA HIS A 104 -1.07 -4.68 -7.05
C HIS A 104 -0.59 -6.11 -7.32
N SER A 105 -1.46 -6.97 -7.86
CA SER A 105 -1.10 -8.37 -8.09
C SER A 105 0.11 -8.49 -9.02
N ALA A 106 0.18 -7.66 -10.07
CA ALA A 106 1.31 -7.65 -10.98
C ALA A 106 2.66 -7.36 -10.28
N HIS A 107 2.69 -6.58 -9.20
CA HIS A 107 3.92 -6.29 -8.46
C HIS A 107 4.24 -7.42 -7.48
N ILE A 108 3.24 -7.88 -6.72
CA ILE A 108 3.40 -8.91 -5.70
C ILE A 108 3.80 -10.25 -6.31
N THR A 109 3.16 -10.67 -7.40
CA THR A 109 3.51 -11.92 -8.07
C THR A 109 4.90 -11.86 -8.73
N ASN A 110 5.44 -10.66 -8.95
CA ASN A 110 6.79 -10.43 -9.46
C ASN A 110 7.81 -10.11 -8.35
N GLY A 111 7.46 -10.35 -7.08
CA GLY A 111 8.41 -10.28 -5.98
C GLY A 111 8.73 -8.86 -5.53
N ILE A 112 7.80 -7.91 -5.67
CA ILE A 112 7.93 -6.57 -5.07
C ILE A 112 7.21 -6.58 -3.71
N GLY A 113 7.96 -6.28 -2.65
CA GLY A 113 7.44 -6.28 -1.29
C GLY A 113 6.70 -5.00 -0.90
N CYS A 114 5.75 -5.12 0.03
CA CYS A 114 4.94 -3.99 0.50
C CYS A 114 5.80 -2.84 1.05
N SER A 115 6.88 -3.17 1.77
CA SER A 115 7.78 -2.20 2.39
C SER A 115 8.55 -1.33 1.40
N SER A 116 8.71 -1.77 0.16
CA SER A 116 9.39 -1.00 -0.88
C SER A 116 8.56 0.20 -1.38
N CYS A 117 7.23 0.16 -1.24
CA CYS A 117 6.34 1.23 -1.71
C CYS A 117 5.63 1.95 -0.56
N HIS A 118 5.22 1.22 0.48
CA HIS A 118 4.45 1.75 1.60
C HIS A 118 5.30 2.01 2.85
N GLY A 119 6.60 1.69 2.83
CA GLY A 119 7.47 1.79 3.99
C GLY A 119 7.12 0.77 5.07
N ARG A 120 7.57 1.03 6.31
CA ARG A 120 7.35 0.16 7.48
C ARG A 120 5.96 0.35 8.08
N VAL A 121 4.91 0.01 7.33
CA VAL A 121 3.50 0.10 7.78
C VAL A 121 3.26 -0.68 9.07
N ASP A 122 3.97 -1.79 9.27
CA ASP A 122 3.97 -2.57 10.50
C ASP A 122 4.47 -1.80 11.74
N GLN A 123 5.08 -0.62 11.56
CA GLN A 123 5.53 0.27 12.63
C GLN A 123 4.70 1.56 12.71
N MET A 124 3.65 1.68 11.90
CA MET A 124 2.83 2.89 11.80
C MET A 124 1.62 2.87 12.74
N GLU A 125 1.52 3.86 13.63
CA GLU A 125 0.34 4.09 14.50
C GLU A 125 -0.79 4.85 13.80
N GLY A 126 -0.45 5.59 12.74
CA GLY A 126 -1.37 6.18 11.79
C GLY A 126 -0.77 6.05 10.39
N ILE A 127 -1.57 6.14 9.34
CA ILE A 127 -1.07 5.88 7.98
C ILE A 127 -0.62 7.18 7.29
N TRP A 128 0.52 7.12 6.61
CA TRP A 128 1.03 8.18 5.76
C TRP A 128 1.66 7.60 4.50
N LYS A 129 1.91 8.48 3.53
CA LYS A 129 2.62 8.12 2.32
C LYS A 129 4.13 8.10 2.61
N ASN A 130 4.77 6.92 2.50
CA ASN A 130 6.22 6.80 2.72
C ASN A 130 7.04 7.21 1.51
N GLU A 131 6.57 6.82 0.32
CA GLU A 131 7.24 7.10 -0.95
C GLU A 131 6.42 8.08 -1.79
N PRO A 132 7.03 8.94 -2.59
CA PRO A 132 6.30 9.97 -3.33
C PRO A 132 5.30 9.39 -4.35
N LEU A 133 5.54 8.18 -4.86
CA LEU A 133 4.75 7.50 -5.91
C LEU A 133 4.59 8.35 -7.18
N THR A 134 5.60 9.15 -7.51
CA THR A 134 5.64 9.89 -8.78
C THR A 134 6.08 8.97 -9.91
N MET A 135 5.73 9.33 -11.15
CA MET A 135 6.20 8.58 -12.34
C MET A 135 7.71 8.38 -12.34
N GLY A 136 8.49 9.42 -11.99
CA GLY A 136 9.95 9.33 -11.94
C GLY A 136 10.43 8.23 -10.99
N TRP A 137 9.85 8.18 -9.79
CA TRP A 137 10.14 7.16 -8.77
C TRP A 137 9.72 5.75 -9.24
N CYS A 138 8.53 5.58 -9.83
CA CYS A 138 8.14 4.28 -10.40
C CYS A 138 9.12 3.82 -11.50
N MET A 139 9.57 4.75 -12.34
CA MET A 139 10.48 4.46 -13.44
C MET A 139 11.91 4.15 -12.97
N GLU A 140 12.33 4.52 -11.76
CA GLU A 140 13.62 4.08 -11.20
C GLU A 140 13.61 2.57 -11.00
N CYS A 141 12.51 2.02 -10.48
CA CYS A 141 12.33 0.58 -10.32
C CYS A 141 12.10 -0.12 -11.67
N HIS A 142 11.20 0.40 -12.52
CA HIS A 142 10.89 -0.24 -13.80
C HIS A 142 12.08 -0.31 -14.76
N ARG A 143 13.07 0.59 -14.65
CA ARG A 143 14.31 0.55 -15.45
C ARG A 143 15.37 -0.39 -14.89
N ALA A 144 15.31 -0.74 -13.61
CA ALA A 144 16.30 -1.57 -12.93
C ALA A 144 15.65 -2.42 -11.82
N PRO A 145 14.70 -3.31 -12.16
CA PRO A 145 13.90 -4.05 -11.18
C PRO A 145 14.76 -4.98 -10.32
N GLU A 146 15.91 -5.45 -10.82
CA GLU A 146 16.85 -6.30 -10.08
C GLU A 146 17.37 -5.64 -8.78
N ARG A 147 17.24 -4.32 -8.65
CA ARG A 147 17.62 -3.62 -7.41
C ARG A 147 16.59 -3.75 -6.30
N PHE A 148 15.37 -4.20 -6.62
CA PHE A 148 14.21 -4.15 -5.73
C PHE A 148 13.45 -5.47 -5.60
N VAL A 149 13.49 -6.32 -6.63
CA VAL A 149 12.86 -7.65 -6.61
C VAL A 149 13.47 -8.51 -5.51
N ARG A 150 12.60 -9.19 -4.76
CA ARG A 150 12.94 -10.11 -3.66
C ARG A 150 12.24 -11.46 -3.85
N PRO A 151 12.63 -12.51 -3.10
CA PRO A 151 11.93 -13.79 -3.14
C PRO A 151 10.44 -13.62 -2.82
N ARG A 152 9.55 -14.34 -3.51
CA ARG A 152 8.09 -14.26 -3.29
C ARG A 152 7.69 -14.57 -1.84
N SER A 153 8.45 -15.43 -1.16
CA SER A 153 8.27 -15.73 0.27
C SER A 153 8.48 -14.54 1.20
N GLU A 154 9.21 -13.51 0.73
CA GLU A 154 9.59 -12.32 1.51
C GLU A 154 8.78 -11.06 1.13
N VAL A 155 7.78 -11.19 0.25
CA VAL A 155 6.96 -10.05 -0.23
C VAL A 155 6.20 -9.39 0.91
N PHE A 156 5.61 -10.19 1.80
CA PHE A 156 4.86 -9.72 2.97
C PHE A 156 5.74 -9.56 4.22
N ASN A 157 7.03 -9.87 4.13
CA ASN A 157 7.97 -9.60 5.21
C ASN A 157 8.35 -8.12 5.22
N MET A 158 7.70 -7.36 6.12
CA MET A 158 7.93 -5.93 6.26
C MET A 158 9.33 -5.58 6.76
N ALA A 159 10.01 -6.51 7.44
CA ALA A 159 11.35 -6.34 7.96
C ALA A 159 12.46 -6.80 6.99
N TYR A 160 12.10 -7.27 5.78
CA TYR A 160 13.08 -7.70 4.79
C TYR A 160 14.11 -6.60 4.50
N GLN A 161 15.37 -6.97 4.60
CA GLN A 161 16.50 -6.13 4.20
C GLN A 161 17.13 -6.75 2.95
N PRO A 162 17.33 -5.97 1.86
CA PRO A 162 18.05 -6.45 0.70
C PRO A 162 19.43 -6.99 1.12
N PRO A 163 19.84 -8.17 0.62
CA PRO A 163 21.16 -8.70 0.93
C PRO A 163 22.26 -7.84 0.29
N SER A 164 23.50 -8.00 0.76
CA SER A 164 24.64 -7.24 0.25
C SER A 164 24.89 -7.43 -1.25
N ASP A 165 24.46 -8.57 -1.80
CA ASP A 165 24.56 -8.97 -3.20
C ASP A 165 23.23 -8.87 -3.97
N GLN A 166 22.33 -7.96 -3.57
CA GLN A 166 21.01 -7.75 -4.16
C GLN A 166 20.98 -7.76 -5.69
N LEU A 167 22.01 -7.22 -6.38
CA LEU A 167 22.04 -7.22 -7.86
C LEU A 167 22.16 -8.63 -8.45
N THR A 168 22.88 -9.53 -7.80
CA THR A 168 23.02 -10.92 -8.24
C THR A 168 21.68 -11.64 -8.06
N LEU A 169 21.15 -11.63 -6.83
CA LEU A 169 19.86 -12.21 -6.51
C LEU A 169 18.74 -11.64 -7.39
N GLY A 170 18.67 -10.32 -7.52
CA GLY A 170 17.63 -9.65 -8.29
C GLY A 170 17.64 -10.02 -9.77
N ARG A 171 18.82 -10.20 -10.39
CA ARG A 171 18.91 -10.66 -11.79
C ARG A 171 18.44 -12.10 -11.94
N GLU A 172 18.81 -12.97 -10.99
CA GLU A 172 18.31 -14.35 -10.96
C GLU A 172 16.79 -14.38 -10.82
N LEU A 173 16.23 -13.56 -9.94
CA LEU A 173 14.78 -13.47 -9.73
C LEU A 173 14.04 -12.86 -10.93
N VAL A 174 14.59 -11.81 -11.55
CA VAL A 174 14.05 -11.23 -12.80
C VAL A 174 13.96 -12.29 -13.89
N ALA A 175 15.01 -13.11 -14.04
CA ALA A 175 15.01 -14.22 -14.99
C ALA A 175 14.02 -15.33 -14.58
N ALA A 176 14.03 -15.75 -13.32
CA ALA A 176 13.19 -16.84 -12.80
C ALA A 176 11.70 -16.50 -12.81
N TYR A 177 11.34 -15.22 -12.66
CA TYR A 177 9.95 -14.74 -12.70
C TYR A 177 9.52 -14.29 -14.09
N HIS A 178 10.40 -14.36 -15.08
CA HIS A 178 10.13 -13.94 -16.46
C HIS A 178 9.63 -12.49 -16.54
N ILE A 179 10.25 -11.59 -15.78
CA ILE A 179 9.89 -10.17 -15.78
C ILE A 179 10.37 -9.54 -17.08
N ASP A 180 9.43 -9.08 -17.91
CA ASP A 180 9.71 -8.39 -19.17
C ASP A 180 10.11 -6.93 -18.93
N THR A 181 11.41 -6.69 -18.81
CA THR A 181 11.97 -5.36 -18.53
C THR A 181 11.76 -4.35 -19.65
N GLU A 182 11.55 -4.80 -20.90
CA GLU A 182 11.28 -3.88 -22.02
C GLU A 182 9.83 -3.39 -21.96
N LEU A 183 8.90 -4.27 -21.62
CA LEU A 183 7.49 -3.91 -21.45
C LEU A 183 7.27 -2.99 -20.24
N LEU A 184 8.03 -3.17 -19.14
CA LEU A 184 7.86 -2.36 -17.92
C LEU A 184 7.95 -0.85 -18.17
N ILE A 185 8.74 -0.42 -19.16
CA ILE A 185 8.96 1.00 -19.46
C ILE A 185 8.03 1.55 -20.55
N SER A 186 7.15 0.72 -21.11
CA SER A 186 6.17 1.14 -22.11
C SER A 186 5.06 2.00 -21.47
N CYS A 187 4.60 3.04 -22.19
CA CYS A 187 3.46 3.84 -21.77
C CYS A 187 2.20 3.00 -21.56
N SER A 188 1.99 1.96 -22.40
CA SER A 188 0.81 1.09 -22.33
C SER A 188 0.72 0.25 -21.05
N THR A 189 1.82 0.15 -20.30
CA THR A 189 1.86 -0.58 -19.03
C THR A 189 1.05 0.12 -17.95
N CYS A 190 1.03 1.46 -17.97
CA CYS A 190 0.40 2.27 -16.92
C CYS A 190 -0.62 3.29 -17.45
N HIS A 191 -0.58 3.69 -18.72
CA HIS A 191 -1.45 4.73 -19.29
C HIS A 191 -2.33 4.15 -20.38
N ARG A 192 -3.58 3.77 -20.03
CA ARG A 192 -4.51 3.07 -20.93
C ARG A 192 -5.95 3.55 -20.86
#